data_AF-F7QG03-F1
#
_entry.id   AF-F7QG03-F1
#
_cell.length_a   1.000
_cell.length_b   1.000
_cell.length_c   1.000
_cell.angle_alpha   90.00
_cell.angle_beta   90.00
_cell.angle_gamma   90.00
#
_symmetry.space_group_name_H-M   'P 1'
#
loop_
_entity.id
_entity.type
_entity.pdbx_description
1 polymer ?
#
loop_
_entity_poly.entity_id
_entity_poly.type
_entity_poly.pdbx_seq_one_letter_code
_entity_poly.pdbx_strand_id
1 'polypeptide(L)' 'MANHSEVAYTQADGMDYPAHEQTYEGFLALTKYGTLAVIAIVALMAIFLT' A
#
# COMPACT_ATOMS: atom_id res chain seq x y z
N MET A 1 27.58 -4.60 30.71
CA MET A 1 26.50 -4.49 29.70
C MET A 1 26.91 -3.46 28.67
N ALA A 2 26.92 -3.82 27.38
CA ALA A 2 27.03 -2.82 26.32
C ALA A 2 25.81 -1.88 26.39
N ASN A 3 26.03 -0.57 26.26
CA ASN A 3 24.99 0.43 26.15
C ASN A 3 24.24 0.15 24.84
N HIS A 4 23.12 -0.57 24.90
CA HIS A 4 22.21 -0.65 23.76
C HIS A 4 21.55 0.72 23.62
N SER A 5 21.86 1.41 22.51
CA SER A 5 21.21 2.67 22.15
C SER A 5 19.70 2.50 22.22
N GLU A 6 19.03 3.44 22.89
CA GLU A 6 17.59 3.60 22.83
C GLU A 6 17.17 3.61 21.35
N VAL A 7 16.18 2.79 20.98
CA VAL A 7 15.65 2.76 19.61
C VAL A 7 14.88 4.06 19.43
N ALA A 8 15.54 5.08 18.89
CA ALA A 8 14.87 6.31 18.51
C ALA A 8 13.88 5.98 17.38
N TYR A 9 12.57 6.14 17.65
CA TYR A 9 11.51 6.04 16.65
C TYR A 9 11.48 7.29 15.75
N THR A 10 12.63 7.65 15.21
CA THR A 10 12.77 8.76 14.27
C THR A 10 12.70 8.21 12.86
N GLN A 11 12.34 9.07 11.91
CA GLN A 11 12.60 8.82 10.49
C GLN A 11 14.05 8.34 10.35
N ALA A 12 14.26 7.20 9.67
CA ALA A 12 15.60 6.72 9.41
C ALA A 12 16.38 7.81 8.68
N ASP A 13 17.56 8.14 9.18
CA ASP A 13 18.36 9.23 8.63
C ASP A 13 18.59 8.99 7.13
N GLY A 14 18.30 9.99 6.29
CA GLY A 14 18.33 9.88 4.83
C GLY A 14 17.09 9.27 4.14
N MET A 15 15.97 9.06 4.84
CA MET A 15 14.71 8.62 4.21
C MET A 15 14.09 9.73 3.36
N ASP A 16 13.91 9.46 2.05
CA ASP A 16 13.15 10.31 1.13
C ASP A 16 11.63 10.13 1.36
N TYR A 17 11.08 10.96 2.25
CA TYR A 17 9.67 10.92 2.61
C TYR A 17 8.72 11.23 1.44
N PRO A 18 8.99 12.24 0.58
CA PRO A 18 8.19 12.47 -0.63
C PRO A 18 8.08 11.23 -1.54
N ALA A 19 9.18 10.51 -1.79
CA ALA A 19 9.14 9.29 -2.61
C ALA A 19 8.34 8.16 -1.95
N HIS A 20 8.44 8.03 -0.62
CA HIS A 20 7.64 7.09 0.16
C HIS A 20 6.14 7.39 0.05
N GLU A 21 5.74 8.65 0.22
CA GLU A 21 4.35 9.09 0.13
C GLU A 21 3.77 8.84 -1.27
N GLN A 22 4.51 9.18 -2.34
CA GLN A 22 4.10 8.91 -3.72
C GLN A 22 3.82 7.41 -3.96
N THR A 23 4.69 6.54 -3.42
CA THR A 23 4.51 5.09 -3.54
C THR A 23 3.29 4.61 -2.78
N TYR A 24 3.07 5.15 -1.57
CA TYR A 24 1.90 4.83 -0.75
C TYR A 24 0.59 5.24 -1.43
N GLU A 25 0.52 6.44 -2.01
CA GLU A 25 -0.64 6.88 -2.79
C GLU A 25 -0.89 5.98 -4.01
N GLY A 26 0.18 5.60 -4.72
CA GLY A 26 0.11 4.64 -5.82
C GLY A 26 -0.44 3.28 -5.38
N PHE A 27 0.01 2.76 -4.24
CA PHE A 27 -0.49 1.53 -3.64
C PHE A 27 -1.99 1.62 -3.29
N LEU A 28 -2.42 2.73 -2.71
CA LEU A 28 -3.83 2.96 -2.39
C LEU A 28 -4.70 2.99 -3.65
N ALA A 29 -4.27 3.70 -4.70
CA ALA A 29 -4.97 3.75 -5.97
C ALA A 29 -5.06 2.36 -6.61
N LEU A 30 -3.93 1.64 -6.69
CA LEU A 30 -3.87 0.28 -7.24
C LEU A 30 -4.83 -0.66 -6.50
N THR A 31 -4.82 -0.65 -5.17
CA THR A 31 -5.64 -1.55 -4.36
C THR A 31 -7.13 -1.19 -4.49
N LYS A 32 -7.48 0.10 -4.44
CA LYS A 32 -8.86 0.56 -4.58
C LYS A 32 -9.45 0.20 -5.94
N TYR A 33 -8.78 0.60 -7.02
CA TYR A 33 -9.30 0.38 -8.38
C TYR A 33 -9.15 -1.07 -8.82
N GLY A 34 -8.08 -1.76 -8.42
CA GLY A 34 -7.91 -3.19 -8.63
C GLY A 34 -9.01 -4.01 -7.97
N THR A 35 -9.37 -3.69 -6.72
CA THR A 35 -10.48 -4.35 -6.01
C THR A 35 -11.81 -4.11 -6.73
N LEU A 36 -12.09 -2.86 -7.14
CA LEU A 36 -13.30 -2.54 -7.90
C LEU A 36 -13.35 -3.29 -9.25
N ALA A 37 -12.22 -3.44 -9.94
CA ALA A 37 -12.13 -4.20 -11.17
C ALA A 37 -12.45 -5.68 -10.95
N VAL A 38 -11.89 -6.30 -9.91
CA VAL A 38 -12.20 -7.71 -9.57
C VAL A 38 -13.68 -7.89 -9.24
N ILE A 39 -14.26 -6.98 -8.43
CA ILE A 39 -15.70 -7.00 -8.12
C ILE A 39 -16.53 -6.93 -9.41
N ALA A 40 -16.18 -6.01 -10.33
CA ALA A 40 -16.88 -5.88 -11.60
C ALA A 40 -16.78 -7.16 -12.45
N ILE A 41 -15.59 -7.77 -12.55
CA ILE A 41 -15.39 -9.02 -13.27
C ILE A 41 -16.29 -10.12 -12.69
N VAL A 42 -16.28 -10.33 -11.38
CA VAL A 42 -17.09 -11.36 -10.72
C VAL A 42 -18.59 -11.08 -10.91
N ALA A 43 -19.02 -9.82 -10.81
CA ALA A 43 -20.42 -9.44 -11.04
C ALA A 43 -20.85 -9.73 -12.50
N LEU A 44 -20.01 -9.41 -13.49
CA LEU A 44 -20.28 -9.72 -14.89
C LEU A 44 -20.30 -11.24 -15.14
N MET A 45 -19.36 -11.99 -14.53
CA MET A 45 -19.39 -13.46 -14.58
C MET A 45 -20.72 -14.01 -14.03
N ALA A 46 -21.23 -13.45 -12.92
CA ALA A 46 -22.50 -13.85 -12.34
C ALA A 46 -23.73 -13.49 -13.20
N ILE A 47 -23.62 -12.54 -14.13
CA ILE A 47 -24.73 -12.18 -15.05
C ILE A 47 -24.66 -12.98 -16.34
N PHE A 48 -23.45 -13.21 -16.88
CA PHE A 48 -23.26 -13.80 -18.21
C PHE A 48 -22.95 -15.29 -18.22
N LEU A 49 -22.51 -15.87 -17.09
CA LEU A 49 -22.11 -17.29 -16.99
C LEU A 49 -23.05 -18.14 -16.13
N THR A 50 -24.17 -17.57 -15.67
CA THR A 50 -25.28 -18.29 -15.02
C THR A 50 -26.39 -18.57 -16.04
#